data_AF-A0A2V0P8M3-F1
#
_entry.id   AF-A0A2V0P8M3-F1
#
_cell.length_a   1.000
_cell.length_b   1.000
_cell.length_c   1.000
_cell.angle_alpha   90.00
_cell.angle_beta   90.00
_cell.angle_gamma   90.00
#
_symmetry.space_group_name_H-M   'P 1'
#
loop_
_entity.id
_entity.type
_entity.pdbx_description
1 polymer ?
#
loop_
_entity_poly.entity_id
_entity_poly.type
_entity_poly.pdbx_seq_one_letter_code
_entity_poly.pdbx_strand_id
1 'polypeptide(L)'
;MAVEGAPFSAEGEGENGVLQIALQFLTRNMPERDRNVVPESSLLHTAVAALRARKATPWARGVPLPVFLNWVLPYRHLDEPFDDWRTAFYEALSPLVANATSTSEAAQIVNRRVWGLFHDPPIFFKPDQTPEIMSPGQVAAAGFASCTGLSIFLASACRAVGVPARIAGTPCWASRGQGGGSSSSSSSGGGGSSSGGGSSSGGGSISGGGGVFGSSGGGAARERFNNHNWVEVWDGGAWSFTGAAEYEPRGLNRTWFFPRPAKDAVPGSQRHAIFAAAFAPTPGSHFPLAWAPDDSTVPGLDVTEAYLTATVPRGLT
;
A
#
# COMPACT_ATOMS: atom_id res chain seq x y z
N MET A 1 -4.66 11.79 13.33
CA MET A 1 -4.78 13.23 13.01
C MET A 1 -5.64 13.36 11.77
N ALA A 2 -6.74 14.10 11.86
CA ALA A 2 -7.59 14.40 10.72
C ALA A 2 -6.85 15.37 9.80
N VAL A 3 -6.91 15.12 8.49
CA VAL A 3 -6.35 16.03 7.48
C VAL A 3 -7.22 17.29 7.49
N GLU A 4 -6.71 18.40 8.02
CA GLU A 4 -7.39 19.70 7.97
C GLU A 4 -7.31 20.26 6.54
N GLY A 5 -8.38 20.04 5.79
CA GLY A 5 -8.69 20.77 4.56
C GLY A 5 -10.20 20.97 4.53
N ALA A 6 -10.62 22.24 4.65
CA ALA A 6 -11.97 22.83 4.53
C ALA A 6 -13.20 21.88 4.57
N PRO A 7 -14.23 22.16 5.40
CA PRO A 7 -15.38 21.28 5.50
C PRO A 7 -16.22 21.35 4.22
N PHE A 8 -16.15 20.29 3.40
CA PHE A 8 -17.23 19.97 2.47
C PHE A 8 -18.43 19.54 3.33
N SER A 9 -19.29 20.49 3.69
CA SER A 9 -20.54 20.22 4.42
C SER A 9 -21.60 19.72 3.43
N ALA A 10 -21.89 18.43 3.45
CA ALA A 10 -22.96 17.82 2.65
C ALA A 10 -24.33 17.83 3.35
N GLU A 11 -24.50 18.66 4.40
CA GLU A 11 -25.79 18.77 5.08
C GLU A 11 -26.79 19.48 4.16
N GLY A 12 -27.76 18.71 3.65
CA GLY A 12 -28.90 19.22 2.88
C GLY A 12 -28.76 19.18 1.36
N GLU A 13 -27.66 18.70 0.80
CA GLU A 13 -27.52 18.62 -0.66
C GLU A 13 -28.06 17.30 -1.22
N GLY A 14 -28.98 17.38 -2.18
CA GLY A 14 -29.46 16.21 -2.94
C GLY A 14 -28.33 15.51 -3.72
N GLU A 15 -28.63 14.40 -4.39
CA GLU A 15 -27.61 13.55 -5.06
C GLU A 15 -26.67 14.31 -6.02
N ASN A 16 -27.19 15.37 -6.64
CA ASN A 16 -26.42 16.24 -7.53
C ASN A 16 -25.33 17.03 -6.79
N GLY A 17 -25.51 17.39 -5.52
CA GLY A 17 -24.51 18.13 -4.75
C GLY A 17 -23.31 17.27 -4.37
N VAL A 18 -23.55 16.02 -3.92
CA VAL A 18 -22.44 15.10 -3.60
C VAL A 18 -21.60 14.76 -4.85
N LEU A 19 -22.23 14.65 -6.03
CA LEU A 19 -21.51 14.49 -7.29
C LEU A 19 -20.63 15.70 -7.61
N GLN A 20 -21.16 16.92 -7.46
CA GLN A 20 -20.38 18.15 -7.66
C GLN A 20 -19.21 18.23 -6.68
N ILE A 21 -19.42 17.92 -5.40
CA ILE A 21 -18.36 17.85 -4.39
C ILE A 21 -17.27 16.84 -4.80
N ALA A 22 -17.66 15.66 -5.27
CA ALA A 22 -16.71 14.64 -5.71
C ALA A 22 -15.88 15.08 -6.92
N LEU A 23 -16.51 15.69 -7.93
CA LEU A 23 -15.84 16.22 -9.12
C LEU A 23 -14.88 17.36 -8.79
N GLN A 24 -15.31 18.29 -7.93
CA GLN A 24 -14.46 19.38 -7.45
C GLN A 24 -13.27 18.84 -6.65
N PHE A 25 -13.50 17.84 -5.80
CA PHE A 25 -12.43 17.20 -5.04
C PHE A 25 -11.40 16.53 -5.96
N LEU A 26 -11.83 15.78 -6.98
CA LEU A 26 -10.93 15.16 -7.94
C LEU A 26 -10.13 16.21 -8.71
N THR A 27 -10.81 17.21 -9.29
CA THR A 27 -10.18 18.26 -10.10
C THR A 27 -9.18 19.10 -9.30
N ARG A 28 -9.50 19.40 -8.04
CA ARG A 28 -8.64 20.20 -7.16
C ARG A 28 -7.39 19.47 -6.72
N ASN A 29 -7.49 18.16 -6.49
CA ASN A 29 -6.43 17.38 -5.85
C ASN A 29 -5.69 16.44 -6.81
N MET A 30 -6.10 16.35 -8.08
CA MET A 30 -5.37 15.54 -9.05
C MET A 30 -3.92 16.02 -9.24
N PRO A 31 -2.95 15.11 -9.37
CA PRO A 31 -1.57 15.46 -9.68
C PRO A 31 -1.44 16.28 -10.97
N GLU A 32 -0.45 17.17 -11.05
CA GLU A 32 -0.20 17.99 -12.24
C GLU A 32 -0.07 17.16 -13.52
N ARG A 33 0.62 16.00 -13.41
CA ARG A 33 0.82 15.06 -14.53
C ARG A 33 -0.49 14.55 -15.15
N ASP A 34 -1.61 14.65 -14.44
CA ASP A 34 -2.89 14.13 -14.91
C ASP A 34 -3.74 15.13 -15.65
N ARG A 35 -3.48 16.43 -15.50
CA ARG A 35 -4.37 17.48 -16.03
C ARG A 35 -4.62 17.36 -17.53
N ASN A 36 -3.65 16.82 -18.26
CA ASN A 36 -3.72 16.62 -19.72
C ASN A 36 -3.82 15.14 -20.13
N VAL A 37 -3.82 14.22 -19.17
CA VAL A 37 -3.84 12.76 -19.41
C VAL A 37 -5.20 12.16 -19.07
N VAL A 38 -5.84 12.63 -18.01
CA VAL A 38 -7.12 12.10 -17.53
C VAL A 38 -8.27 12.92 -18.13
N PRO A 39 -9.11 12.33 -19.00
CA PRO A 39 -10.24 13.04 -19.58
C PRO A 39 -11.28 13.45 -18.51
N GLU A 40 -11.96 14.58 -18.71
CA GLU A 40 -13.06 15.01 -17.85
C GLU A 40 -14.17 13.95 -17.77
N SER A 41 -14.45 13.26 -18.87
CA SER A 41 -15.39 12.13 -18.91
C SER A 41 -14.99 10.99 -17.98
N SER A 42 -13.68 10.73 -17.81
CA SER A 42 -13.17 9.71 -16.89
C SER A 42 -13.30 10.15 -15.42
N LEU A 43 -13.18 11.45 -15.13
CA LEU A 43 -13.46 11.97 -13.78
C LEU A 43 -14.95 11.83 -13.44
N LEU A 44 -15.83 12.16 -14.38
CA LEU A 44 -17.28 11.95 -14.23
C LEU A 44 -17.63 10.48 -14.05
N HIS A 45 -17.08 9.60 -14.89
CA HIS A 45 -17.25 8.16 -14.78
C HIS A 45 -16.81 7.65 -13.39
N THR A 46 -15.61 8.06 -12.94
CA THR A 46 -15.07 7.72 -11.62
C THR A 46 -16.01 8.14 -10.49
N ALA A 47 -16.49 9.39 -10.52
CA ALA A 47 -17.37 9.93 -9.48
C ALA A 47 -18.72 9.21 -9.44
N VAL A 48 -19.35 8.98 -10.61
CA VAL A 48 -20.63 8.26 -10.70
C VAL A 48 -20.50 6.83 -10.21
N ALA A 49 -19.45 6.11 -10.64
CA ALA A 49 -19.23 4.73 -10.22
C ALA A 49 -18.90 4.62 -8.72
N ALA A 50 -18.10 5.53 -8.16
CA ALA A 50 -17.82 5.56 -6.73
C ALA A 50 -19.09 5.86 -5.90
N LEU A 51 -19.95 6.77 -6.37
CA LEU A 51 -21.22 7.06 -5.70
C LEU A 51 -22.23 5.92 -5.82
N ARG A 52 -22.24 5.18 -6.94
CA ARG A 52 -23.00 3.93 -7.07
C ARG A 52 -22.57 2.92 -6.00
N ALA A 53 -21.26 2.68 -5.88
CA ALA A 53 -20.73 1.77 -4.88
C ALA A 53 -21.04 2.21 -3.43
N ARG A 54 -20.94 3.52 -3.15
CA ARG A 54 -21.30 4.10 -1.85
C ARG A 54 -22.76 3.82 -1.45
N LYS A 55 -23.70 3.80 -2.39
CA LYS A 55 -25.12 3.58 -2.11
C LYS A 55 -25.50 2.10 -1.99
N ALA A 56 -24.68 1.21 -2.55
CA ALA A 56 -25.01 -0.19 -2.78
C ALA A 56 -25.17 -1.01 -1.49
N THR A 57 -24.42 -0.68 -0.43
CA THR A 57 -24.44 -1.42 0.84
C THR A 57 -24.54 -0.50 2.05
N PRO A 58 -25.09 -0.97 3.20
CA PRO A 58 -25.16 -0.17 4.42
C PRO A 58 -23.78 0.28 4.91
N TRP A 59 -22.78 -0.60 4.87
CA TRP A 59 -21.42 -0.30 5.31
C TRP A 59 -20.71 0.73 4.40
N ALA A 60 -20.92 0.68 3.08
CA ALA A 60 -20.34 1.67 2.16
C ALA A 60 -21.01 3.05 2.35
N ARG A 61 -22.32 3.05 2.60
CA ARG A 61 -23.09 4.28 2.87
C ARG A 61 -22.66 4.95 4.18
N GLY A 62 -22.29 4.15 5.18
CA GLY A 62 -21.81 4.62 6.49
C GLY A 62 -20.42 5.26 6.48
N VAL A 63 -19.65 5.14 5.39
CA VAL A 63 -18.33 5.79 5.27
C VAL A 63 -18.49 7.32 5.33
N PRO A 64 -17.85 8.04 6.25
CA PRO A 64 -17.89 9.50 6.30
C PRO A 64 -17.44 10.13 4.98
N LEU A 65 -18.08 11.23 4.56
CA LEU A 65 -17.77 11.85 3.28
C LEU A 65 -16.27 12.21 3.11
N PRO A 66 -15.58 12.80 4.10
CA PRO A 66 -14.14 13.06 3.97
C PRO A 66 -13.29 11.80 3.74
N VAL A 67 -13.68 10.67 4.36
CA VAL A 67 -13.00 9.38 4.18
C VAL A 67 -13.26 8.85 2.78
N PHE A 68 -14.51 8.94 2.31
CA PHE A 68 -14.89 8.53 0.96
C PHE A 68 -14.14 9.32 -0.12
N LEU A 69 -14.09 10.66 0.00
CA LEU A 69 -13.43 11.52 -0.98
C LEU A 69 -11.94 11.16 -1.12
N ASN A 70 -11.24 10.88 -0.02
CA ASN A 70 -9.80 10.67 -0.06
C ASN A 70 -9.37 9.21 -0.30
N TRP A 71 -10.20 8.23 0.05
CA TRP A 71 -9.79 6.81 0.05
C TRP A 71 -10.77 5.84 -0.62
N VAL A 72 -11.87 6.32 -1.21
CA VAL A 72 -12.77 5.52 -2.07
C VAL A 72 -12.84 6.10 -3.48
N LEU A 73 -13.13 7.40 -3.57
CA LEU A 73 -13.36 8.14 -4.81
C LEU A 73 -12.17 8.15 -5.78
N PRO A 74 -10.91 8.32 -5.35
CA PRO A 74 -9.81 8.56 -6.29
C PRO A 74 -9.56 7.39 -7.24
N TYR A 75 -9.22 7.71 -8.50
CA TYR A 75 -8.93 6.75 -9.56
C TYR A 75 -7.52 6.15 -9.48
N ARG A 76 -6.70 6.59 -8.51
CA ARG A 76 -5.32 6.15 -8.31
C ARG A 76 -4.87 6.18 -6.86
N HIS A 77 -3.71 5.61 -6.61
CA HIS A 77 -3.09 5.45 -5.31
C HIS A 77 -1.74 6.14 -5.19
N LEU A 78 -0.85 5.98 -6.18
CA LEU A 78 0.52 6.48 -6.20
C LEU A 78 0.81 7.20 -7.54
N ASP A 79 1.86 6.78 -8.25
CA ASP A 79 2.29 7.25 -9.57
C ASP A 79 2.03 6.25 -10.69
N GLU A 80 1.17 5.26 -10.48
CA GLU A 80 0.76 4.36 -11.55
C GLU A 80 0.12 5.09 -12.73
N PRO A 81 0.32 4.58 -13.97
CA PRO A 81 -0.38 5.12 -15.14
C PRO A 81 -1.89 5.15 -14.92
N PHE A 82 -2.55 6.17 -15.50
CA PHE A 82 -4.00 6.23 -15.48
C PHE A 82 -4.60 4.98 -16.14
N ASP A 83 -5.63 4.44 -15.50
CA ASP A 83 -6.33 3.24 -15.92
C ASP A 83 -7.81 3.30 -15.46
N ASP A 84 -8.72 2.83 -16.30
CA ASP A 84 -10.17 2.84 -16.04
C ASP A 84 -10.65 1.47 -15.56
N TRP A 85 -10.27 1.14 -14.34
CA TRP A 85 -10.51 -0.17 -13.72
C TRP A 85 -11.87 -0.28 -13.02
N ARG A 86 -12.51 0.85 -12.71
CA ARG A 86 -13.57 0.91 -11.68
C ARG A 86 -14.81 0.11 -12.04
N THR A 87 -15.26 0.20 -13.29
CA THR A 87 -16.47 -0.51 -13.74
C THR A 87 -16.26 -2.01 -13.80
N ALA A 88 -15.17 -2.48 -14.41
CA ALA A 88 -14.84 -3.89 -14.48
C ALA A 88 -14.72 -4.52 -13.08
N PHE A 89 -14.05 -3.82 -12.15
CA PHE A 89 -13.94 -4.28 -10.77
C PHE A 89 -15.30 -4.29 -10.05
N TYR A 90 -16.10 -3.24 -10.19
CA TYR A 90 -17.42 -3.19 -9.54
C TYR A 90 -18.33 -4.32 -10.03
N GLU A 91 -18.40 -4.57 -11.33
CA GLU A 91 -19.26 -5.60 -11.90
C GLU A 91 -18.86 -7.01 -11.43
N ALA A 92 -17.56 -7.30 -11.38
CA ALA A 92 -17.07 -8.60 -10.93
C ALA A 92 -17.22 -8.82 -9.41
N LEU A 93 -17.01 -7.77 -8.60
CA LEU A 93 -16.87 -7.90 -7.15
C LEU A 93 -18.15 -7.57 -6.36
N SER A 94 -19.01 -6.68 -6.87
CA SER A 94 -20.23 -6.27 -6.16
C SER A 94 -21.16 -7.44 -5.79
N PRO A 95 -21.35 -8.48 -6.62
CA PRO A 95 -22.15 -9.63 -6.22
C PRO A 95 -21.51 -10.43 -5.08
N LEU A 96 -20.18 -10.47 -5.02
CA LEU A 96 -19.43 -11.26 -4.03
C LEU A 96 -19.51 -10.64 -2.64
N VAL A 97 -19.62 -9.31 -2.55
CA VAL A 97 -19.67 -8.57 -1.28
C VAL A 97 -21.09 -8.16 -0.87
N ALA A 98 -22.12 -8.58 -1.61
CA ALA A 98 -23.51 -8.19 -1.38
C ALA A 98 -24.01 -8.52 0.04
N ASN A 99 -23.53 -9.63 0.60
CA ASN A 99 -23.89 -10.10 1.95
C ASN A 99 -22.85 -9.72 3.02
N ALA A 100 -21.79 -8.98 2.67
CA ALA A 100 -20.82 -8.53 3.65
C ALA A 100 -21.48 -7.55 4.62
N THR A 101 -21.16 -7.68 5.90
CA THR A 101 -21.74 -6.90 7.00
C THR A 101 -20.88 -5.69 7.40
N SER A 102 -19.60 -5.67 7.00
CA SER A 102 -18.67 -4.57 7.26
C SER A 102 -17.71 -4.33 6.10
N THR A 103 -16.99 -3.20 6.12
CA THR A 103 -15.94 -2.95 5.12
C THR A 103 -14.79 -3.94 5.27
N SER A 104 -14.47 -4.38 6.49
CA SER A 104 -13.44 -5.39 6.75
C SER A 104 -13.79 -6.74 6.14
N GLU A 105 -15.05 -7.18 6.29
CA GLU A 105 -15.52 -8.43 5.69
C GLU A 105 -15.50 -8.34 4.16
N ALA A 106 -15.98 -7.22 3.59
CA ALA A 106 -15.90 -6.98 2.15
C ALA A 106 -14.45 -7.01 1.64
N ALA A 107 -13.51 -6.36 2.33
CA ALA A 107 -12.09 -6.37 1.99
C ALA A 107 -11.49 -7.79 2.00
N GLN A 108 -11.86 -8.61 2.99
CA GLN A 108 -11.44 -10.01 3.08
C GLN A 108 -11.97 -10.86 1.91
N ILE A 109 -13.24 -10.67 1.54
CA ILE A 109 -13.83 -11.33 0.38
C ILE A 109 -13.11 -10.92 -0.90
N VAL A 110 -12.86 -9.61 -1.09
CA VAL A 110 -12.13 -9.08 -2.26
C VAL A 110 -10.72 -9.68 -2.32
N ASN A 111 -9.93 -9.61 -1.24
CA ASN A 111 -8.57 -10.14 -1.23
C ASN A 111 -8.53 -11.67 -1.47
N ARG A 112 -9.55 -12.41 -1.03
CA ARG A 112 -9.62 -13.86 -1.31
C ARG A 112 -9.89 -14.16 -2.78
N ARG A 113 -10.70 -13.33 -3.46
CA ARG A 113 -11.32 -13.69 -4.74
C ARG A 113 -10.69 -13.02 -5.95
N VAL A 114 -10.23 -11.77 -5.81
CA VAL A 114 -9.91 -10.90 -6.95
C VAL A 114 -8.84 -11.47 -7.90
N TRP A 115 -7.86 -12.21 -7.36
CA TRP A 115 -6.70 -12.69 -8.12
C TRP A 115 -7.05 -13.66 -9.26
N GLY A 116 -8.13 -14.42 -9.12
CA GLY A 116 -8.60 -15.36 -10.15
C GLY A 116 -9.73 -14.82 -11.04
N LEU A 117 -10.13 -13.56 -10.88
CA LEU A 117 -11.23 -12.97 -11.65
C LEU A 117 -10.77 -12.27 -12.94
N PHE A 118 -9.50 -11.85 -12.99
CA PHE A 118 -8.99 -10.96 -14.04
C PHE A 118 -7.83 -11.55 -14.85
N HIS A 119 -7.39 -12.77 -14.54
CA HIS A 119 -6.37 -13.48 -15.30
C HIS A 119 -6.48 -15.00 -15.05
N ASP A 120 -6.07 -15.80 -16.04
CA ASP A 120 -5.92 -17.26 -15.93
C ASP A 120 -4.54 -17.65 -16.48
N PRO A 121 -3.63 -18.21 -15.65
CA PRO A 121 -3.78 -18.58 -14.24
C PRO A 121 -3.95 -17.37 -13.30
N PRO A 122 -4.42 -17.54 -12.04
CA PRO A 122 -4.60 -16.43 -11.11
C PRO A 122 -3.36 -15.55 -10.94
N ILE A 123 -3.59 -14.25 -10.82
CA ILE A 123 -2.53 -13.24 -10.63
C ILE A 123 -1.68 -13.59 -9.41
N PHE A 124 -0.36 -13.57 -9.56
CA PHE A 124 0.57 -13.96 -8.48
C PHE A 124 1.70 -12.95 -8.27
N PHE A 125 2.41 -13.10 -7.16
CA PHE A 125 3.54 -12.25 -6.81
C PHE A 125 4.79 -12.57 -7.64
N LYS A 126 5.37 -11.53 -8.24
CA LYS A 126 6.68 -11.57 -8.89
C LYS A 126 7.49 -10.35 -8.45
N PRO A 127 8.66 -10.51 -7.81
CA PRO A 127 9.46 -9.38 -7.33
C PRO A 127 10.05 -8.56 -8.49
N ASP A 128 10.59 -7.38 -8.16
CA ASP A 128 11.33 -6.51 -9.08
C ASP A 128 10.56 -6.12 -10.38
N GLN A 129 9.27 -5.79 -10.25
CA GLN A 129 8.41 -5.33 -11.36
C GLN A 129 7.96 -3.86 -11.23
N THR A 130 8.52 -3.13 -10.27
CA THR A 130 8.19 -1.72 -10.03
C THR A 130 9.31 -0.83 -10.57
N PRO A 131 9.00 0.23 -11.36
CA PRO A 131 7.67 0.79 -11.64
C PRO A 131 6.97 0.26 -12.90
N GLU A 132 7.43 -0.83 -13.52
CA GLU A 132 6.97 -1.26 -14.84
C GLU A 132 5.52 -1.77 -14.89
N ILE A 133 5.07 -2.47 -13.85
CA ILE A 133 3.73 -3.07 -13.76
C ILE A 133 3.06 -2.61 -12.47
N MET A 134 2.24 -1.56 -12.56
CA MET A 134 1.61 -0.94 -11.39
C MET A 134 0.10 -0.71 -11.53
N SER A 135 -0.37 -0.27 -12.69
CA SER A 135 -1.81 0.00 -12.85
C SER A 135 -2.62 -1.31 -12.91
N PRO A 136 -3.90 -1.31 -12.48
CA PRO A 136 -4.68 -2.54 -12.45
C PRO A 136 -4.75 -3.30 -13.78
N GLY A 137 -4.86 -2.58 -14.90
CA GLY A 137 -4.88 -3.13 -16.25
C GLY A 137 -3.52 -3.72 -16.67
N GLN A 138 -2.40 -3.10 -16.28
CA GLN A 138 -1.08 -3.69 -16.48
C GLN A 138 -0.93 -5.02 -15.71
N VAL A 139 -1.36 -5.05 -14.45
CA VAL A 139 -1.32 -6.26 -13.60
C VAL A 139 -2.21 -7.35 -14.17
N ALA A 140 -3.44 -7.02 -14.57
CA ALA A 140 -4.37 -7.97 -15.20
C ALA A 140 -3.80 -8.52 -16.51
N ALA A 141 -3.19 -7.69 -17.35
CA ALA A 141 -2.60 -8.12 -18.62
C ALA A 141 -1.36 -9.00 -18.44
N ALA A 142 -0.54 -8.73 -17.40
CA ALA A 142 0.67 -9.48 -17.13
C ALA A 142 0.42 -10.80 -16.39
N GLY A 143 -0.63 -10.86 -15.57
CA GLY A 143 -0.90 -12.01 -14.68
C GLY A 143 0.03 -12.08 -13.46
N PHE A 144 0.84 -11.04 -13.21
CA PHE A 144 1.72 -10.95 -12.05
C PHE A 144 2.11 -9.50 -11.77
N ALA A 145 2.56 -9.22 -10.54
CA ALA A 145 3.20 -7.95 -10.19
C ALA A 145 4.02 -8.06 -8.89
N SER A 146 4.79 -7.01 -8.59
CA SER A 146 5.46 -6.82 -7.31
C SER A 146 4.47 -6.44 -6.19
N CYS A 147 4.96 -6.26 -4.97
CA CYS A 147 4.15 -5.86 -3.82
C CYS A 147 3.39 -4.54 -4.08
N THR A 148 4.00 -3.58 -4.79
CA THR A 148 3.35 -2.32 -5.18
C THR A 148 2.18 -2.57 -6.12
N GLY A 149 2.40 -3.27 -7.24
CA GLY A 149 1.36 -3.49 -8.25
C GLY A 149 0.20 -4.33 -7.70
N LEU A 150 0.50 -5.39 -6.93
CA LEU A 150 -0.55 -6.17 -6.27
C LEU A 150 -1.33 -5.34 -5.23
N SER A 151 -0.67 -4.46 -4.48
CA SER A 151 -1.34 -3.59 -3.52
C SER A 151 -2.24 -2.55 -4.21
N ILE A 152 -1.79 -1.95 -5.31
CA ILE A 152 -2.60 -1.04 -6.12
C ILE A 152 -3.82 -1.77 -6.68
N PHE A 153 -3.63 -2.98 -7.21
CA PHE A 153 -4.70 -3.82 -7.73
C PHE A 153 -5.75 -4.13 -6.66
N LEU A 154 -5.33 -4.63 -5.49
CA LEU A 154 -6.23 -4.95 -4.38
C LEU A 154 -6.93 -3.71 -3.82
N ALA A 155 -6.20 -2.62 -3.60
CA ALA A 155 -6.79 -1.41 -3.04
C ALA A 155 -7.79 -0.77 -4.03
N SER A 156 -7.51 -0.81 -5.33
CA SER A 156 -8.45 -0.40 -6.38
C SER A 156 -9.71 -1.28 -6.38
N ALA A 157 -9.54 -2.61 -6.27
CA ALA A 157 -10.65 -3.56 -6.16
C ALA A 157 -11.54 -3.29 -4.92
N CYS A 158 -10.94 -2.99 -3.78
CA CYS A 158 -11.65 -2.57 -2.58
C CYS A 158 -12.43 -1.26 -2.82
N ARG A 159 -11.78 -0.24 -3.40
CA ARG A 159 -12.42 1.05 -3.72
C ARG A 159 -13.57 0.90 -4.70
N ALA A 160 -13.49 -0.04 -5.64
CA ALA A 160 -14.53 -0.28 -6.62
C ALA A 160 -15.86 -0.62 -5.94
N VAL A 161 -15.84 -1.41 -4.88
CA VAL A 161 -17.04 -1.82 -4.12
C VAL A 161 -17.37 -0.90 -2.93
N GLY A 162 -16.66 0.22 -2.78
CA GLY A 162 -16.95 1.22 -1.74
C GLY A 162 -16.21 1.02 -0.41
N VAL A 163 -15.25 0.09 -0.34
CA VAL A 163 -14.37 -0.06 0.82
C VAL A 163 -13.29 1.03 0.78
N PRO A 164 -13.14 1.87 1.81
CA PRO A 164 -12.03 2.83 1.85
C PRO A 164 -10.72 2.09 2.02
N ALA A 165 -9.83 2.25 1.04
CA ALA A 165 -8.56 1.56 0.97
C ALA A 165 -7.42 2.47 0.52
N ARG A 166 -6.22 2.23 1.04
CA ARG A 166 -5.01 2.95 0.68
C ARG A 166 -3.79 2.05 0.69
N ILE A 167 -2.75 2.48 -0.03
CA ILE A 167 -1.46 1.80 0.00
C ILE A 167 -0.74 2.27 1.25
N ALA A 168 -0.23 1.32 2.02
CA ALA A 168 0.72 1.59 3.09
C ALA A 168 2.04 0.91 2.75
N GLY A 169 3.14 1.46 3.24
CA GLY A 169 4.45 0.96 2.89
C GLY A 169 5.57 1.54 3.71
N THR A 170 6.71 0.85 3.67
CA THR A 170 7.97 1.37 4.19
C THR A 170 9.02 1.38 3.07
N PRO A 171 9.82 2.44 2.94
CA PRO A 171 10.96 2.44 2.03
C PRO A 171 12.00 1.40 2.42
N CYS A 172 12.20 1.13 3.70
CA CYS A 172 13.12 0.10 4.14
C CYS A 172 12.79 -0.30 5.58
N TRP A 173 12.59 -1.59 5.82
CA TRP A 173 12.44 -2.09 7.19
C TRP A 173 13.61 -1.67 8.08
N ALA A 174 13.30 -1.23 9.30
CA ALA A 174 14.31 -0.97 10.31
C ALA A 174 15.01 -2.28 10.71
N SER A 175 16.32 -2.20 10.97
CA SER A 175 17.04 -3.28 11.64
C SER A 175 16.95 -3.12 13.14
N ARG A 176 16.93 -4.24 13.89
CA ARG A 176 16.97 -4.22 15.37
C ARG A 176 18.13 -3.36 15.85
N GLY A 177 17.83 -2.35 16.69
CA GLY A 177 18.82 -1.46 17.31
C GLY A 177 19.00 -0.09 16.67
N GLN A 178 18.33 0.21 15.54
CA GLN A 178 18.36 1.56 14.95
C GLN A 178 17.38 2.54 15.62
N GLY A 179 16.48 2.04 16.47
CA GLY A 179 15.62 2.85 17.33
C GLY A 179 16.21 3.01 18.73
N GLY A 180 17.06 4.01 18.93
CA GLY A 180 17.47 4.47 20.27
C GLY A 180 18.97 4.77 20.41
N GLY A 181 19.32 6.06 20.40
CA GLY A 181 20.61 6.53 20.88
C GLY A 181 21.12 7.76 20.14
N SER A 182 20.96 8.93 20.74
CA SER A 182 21.80 10.10 20.46
C SER A 182 23.27 9.69 20.66
N SER A 183 24.03 9.53 19.58
CA SER A 183 25.44 9.14 19.66
C SER A 183 26.30 10.36 20.00
N SER A 184 26.53 10.57 21.30
CA SER A 184 27.73 11.25 21.77
C SER A 184 28.94 10.37 21.41
N SER A 185 29.74 10.83 20.46
CA SER A 185 30.98 10.17 20.04
C SER A 185 32.02 10.23 21.17
N SER A 186 32.24 9.11 21.85
CA SER A 186 33.45 8.87 22.63
C SER A 186 34.33 7.86 21.89
N SER A 187 35.40 8.38 21.29
CA SER A 187 36.45 7.66 20.61
C SER A 187 37.40 6.96 21.60
N SER A 188 37.53 5.63 21.47
CA SER A 188 38.65 4.82 21.94
C SER A 188 38.72 3.62 20.98
N GLY A 189 39.74 3.41 20.13
CA GLY A 189 41.16 3.54 20.38
C GLY A 189 41.70 2.17 20.82
N GLY A 190 42.10 1.32 19.86
CA GLY A 190 42.72 0.01 20.17
C GLY A 190 42.92 -0.87 18.95
N GLY A 191 44.14 -0.89 18.42
CA GLY A 191 44.57 -1.77 17.33
C GLY A 191 45.04 -3.15 17.80
N GLY A 192 45.31 -4.03 16.85
CA GLY A 192 45.96 -5.32 17.09
C GLY A 192 45.91 -6.25 15.87
N SER A 193 47.03 -6.36 15.18
CA SER A 193 47.29 -7.30 14.08
C SER A 193 47.87 -8.62 14.62
N SER A 194 47.57 -9.77 14.00
CA SER A 194 48.58 -10.80 13.69
C SER A 194 48.02 -12.03 12.95
N SER A 195 48.87 -12.48 12.02
CA SER A 195 48.93 -13.65 11.15
C SER A 195 48.84 -15.06 11.77
N GLY A 196 48.53 -16.06 10.93
CA GLY A 196 48.95 -17.46 11.12
C GLY A 196 48.27 -18.45 10.16
N GLY A 197 49.02 -19.06 9.25
CA GLY A 197 48.55 -20.06 8.28
C GLY A 197 48.69 -21.51 8.75
N GLY A 198 48.16 -22.46 7.96
CA GLY A 198 48.41 -23.90 8.10
C GLY A 198 47.31 -24.79 7.52
N SER A 199 47.62 -25.43 6.39
CA SER A 199 46.79 -26.39 5.65
C SER A 199 46.93 -27.82 6.17
N SER A 200 45.85 -28.63 6.15
CA SER A 200 45.87 -30.04 5.67
C SER A 200 44.50 -30.76 5.79
N SER A 201 43.92 -31.05 4.63
CA SER A 201 43.26 -32.29 4.13
C SER A 201 42.51 -33.29 5.03
N GLY A 202 41.30 -33.63 4.56
CA GLY A 202 40.51 -34.85 4.82
C GLY A 202 39.02 -34.48 4.86
N GLY A 203 38.11 -34.77 3.92
CA GLY A 203 37.95 -35.94 3.05
C GLY A 203 36.72 -36.73 3.53
N GLY A 204 35.50 -36.38 3.11
CA GLY A 204 34.27 -37.10 3.50
C GLY A 204 32.92 -36.42 3.19
N SER A 205 32.52 -36.45 1.92
CA SER A 205 31.18 -36.62 1.31
C SER A 205 29.84 -36.20 2.00
N ILE A 206 29.05 -35.45 1.18
CA ILE A 206 27.57 -35.32 1.03
C ILE A 206 26.77 -34.68 2.18
N SER A 207 25.84 -33.72 2.00
CA SER A 207 24.85 -33.48 0.94
C SER A 207 24.19 -32.08 1.08
N GLY A 208 23.79 -31.47 -0.04
CA GLY A 208 22.58 -30.63 -0.18
C GLY A 208 22.53 -29.21 0.40
N GLY A 209 22.47 -28.19 -0.47
CA GLY A 209 21.96 -26.86 -0.12
C GLY A 209 22.62 -25.72 -0.88
N GLY A 210 22.12 -25.42 -2.10
CA GLY A 210 22.66 -24.38 -2.96
C GLY A 210 22.49 -22.97 -2.39
N GLY A 211 23.61 -22.36 -2.00
CA GLY A 211 23.79 -20.92 -1.99
C GLY A 211 24.48 -20.51 -3.30
N VAL A 212 24.03 -19.41 -3.91
CA VAL A 212 24.74 -18.77 -5.01
C VAL A 212 24.97 -17.31 -4.63
N PHE A 213 26.21 -17.00 -4.26
CA PHE A 213 26.80 -15.67 -4.40
C PHE A 213 27.75 -15.70 -5.59
N GLY A 214 27.75 -14.62 -6.37
CA GLY A 214 28.91 -14.21 -7.16
C GLY A 214 28.63 -13.83 -8.61
N SER A 215 28.52 -12.54 -8.89
CA SER A 215 29.34 -11.94 -9.94
C SER A 215 29.60 -10.46 -9.64
N SER A 216 30.88 -10.14 -9.59
CA SER A 216 31.51 -8.85 -9.36
C SER A 216 31.53 -8.02 -10.65
N GLY A 217 30.96 -6.82 -10.61
CA GLY A 217 31.10 -5.77 -11.62
C GLY A 217 30.78 -4.42 -10.99
N GLY A 218 31.79 -3.55 -10.89
CA GLY A 218 31.73 -2.28 -10.15
C GLY A 218 30.77 -1.26 -10.77
N GLY A 219 29.69 -0.98 -10.05
CA GLY A 219 28.86 0.20 -10.12
C GLY A 219 28.20 0.31 -8.76
N ALA A 220 28.24 1.49 -8.12
CA ALA A 220 27.76 1.70 -6.76
C ALA A 220 26.46 0.91 -6.50
N ALA A 221 26.55 -0.14 -5.69
CA ALA A 221 25.42 -0.96 -5.34
C ALA A 221 24.45 -0.04 -4.60
N ARG A 222 23.39 0.41 -5.29
CA ARG A 222 22.18 0.88 -4.64
C ARG A 222 21.87 -0.20 -3.61
N GLU A 223 21.99 0.09 -2.32
CA GLU A 223 21.40 -0.74 -1.27
C GLU A 223 19.99 -1.04 -1.77
N ARG A 224 19.70 -2.30 -2.11
CA ARG A 224 18.35 -2.69 -2.47
C ARG A 224 17.54 -2.42 -1.21
N PHE A 225 16.80 -1.31 -1.23
CA PHE A 225 15.88 -0.94 -0.18
C PHE A 225 15.00 -2.16 0.08
N ASN A 226 15.00 -2.66 1.31
CA ASN A 226 14.10 -3.74 1.74
C ASN A 226 12.71 -3.15 1.93
N ASN A 227 12.16 -2.58 0.86
CA ASN A 227 10.91 -1.87 0.84
C ASN A 227 9.76 -2.87 0.77
N HIS A 228 8.59 -2.46 1.26
CA HIS A 228 7.39 -3.27 1.11
C HIS A 228 6.16 -2.37 1.09
N ASN A 229 5.20 -2.73 0.25
CA ASN A 229 3.90 -2.08 0.13
C ASN A 229 2.79 -3.11 0.36
N TRP A 230 1.72 -2.68 1.03
CA TRP A 230 0.54 -3.47 1.35
C TRP A 230 -0.71 -2.57 1.37
N VAL A 231 -1.86 -3.13 1.76
CA VAL A 231 -3.14 -2.41 1.77
C VAL A 231 -3.62 -2.18 3.19
N GLU A 232 -4.03 -0.94 3.47
CA GLU A 232 -4.85 -0.59 4.63
C GLU A 232 -6.30 -0.37 4.20
N VAL A 233 -7.23 -0.83 5.03
CA VAL A 233 -8.69 -0.67 4.88
C VAL A 233 -9.31 -0.05 6.13
N TRP A 234 -10.28 0.82 5.95
CA TRP A 234 -10.95 1.52 7.05
C TRP A 234 -12.32 0.91 7.35
N ASP A 235 -12.62 0.68 8.63
CA ASP A 235 -13.88 0.08 9.09
C ASP A 235 -14.49 0.85 10.27
N GLY A 236 -15.11 1.99 9.98
CA GLY A 236 -15.93 2.74 10.94
C GLY A 236 -15.15 3.61 11.94
N GLY A 237 -13.92 3.23 12.30
CA GLY A 237 -13.14 3.98 13.30
C GLY A 237 -11.63 3.75 13.30
N ALA A 238 -11.15 2.69 12.67
CA ALA A 238 -9.72 2.37 12.62
C ALA A 238 -9.31 1.85 11.24
N TRP A 239 -8.03 2.04 10.92
CA TRP A 239 -7.38 1.38 9.79
C TRP A 239 -6.87 0.01 10.24
N SER A 240 -7.15 -1.01 9.42
CA SER A 240 -6.59 -2.34 9.53
C SER A 240 -5.81 -2.67 8.26
N PHE A 241 -4.86 -3.60 8.30
CA PHE A 241 -3.98 -3.91 7.17
C PHE A 241 -4.04 -5.37 6.75
N THR A 242 -3.68 -5.62 5.50
CA THR A 242 -3.56 -6.95 4.89
C THR A 242 -2.50 -6.92 3.78
N GLY A 243 -1.80 -8.04 3.59
CA GLY A 243 -0.91 -8.21 2.44
C GLY A 243 -1.71 -8.50 1.16
N ALA A 244 -1.21 -8.01 0.03
CA ALA A 244 -1.81 -8.27 -1.27
C ALA A 244 -1.41 -9.67 -1.76
N ALA A 245 -2.39 -10.48 -2.14
CA ALA A 245 -2.23 -11.92 -2.44
C ALA A 245 -1.74 -12.76 -1.24
N GLU A 246 -1.87 -12.23 -0.02
CA GLU A 246 -1.53 -12.88 1.25
C GLU A 246 -2.78 -13.02 2.13
N TYR A 247 -3.82 -13.64 1.58
CA TYR A 247 -5.10 -13.81 2.26
C TYR A 247 -4.95 -14.60 3.58
N GLU A 248 -5.47 -14.04 4.69
CA GLU A 248 -5.49 -14.72 6.00
C GLU A 248 -6.95 -14.96 6.46
N PRO A 249 -7.40 -16.23 6.56
CA PRO A 249 -8.77 -16.56 6.96
C PRO A 249 -9.16 -16.10 8.37
N ARG A 250 -8.19 -15.86 9.25
CA ARG A 250 -8.42 -15.34 10.61
C ARG A 250 -8.60 -13.82 10.67
N GLY A 251 -8.66 -13.15 9.51
CA GLY A 251 -8.99 -11.73 9.40
C GLY A 251 -7.78 -10.81 9.21
N LEU A 252 -8.05 -9.50 9.23
CA LEU A 252 -7.06 -8.43 9.03
C LEU A 252 -6.06 -8.34 10.20
N ASN A 253 -5.02 -7.53 10.00
CA ASN A 253 -3.93 -7.29 10.97
C ASN A 253 -3.07 -8.52 11.25
N ARG A 254 -3.06 -9.46 10.31
CA ARG A 254 -2.33 -10.72 10.38
C ARG A 254 -1.57 -10.91 9.08
N THR A 255 -0.30 -10.54 9.09
CA THR A 255 0.60 -10.57 7.93
C THR A 255 1.96 -11.08 8.38
N TRP A 256 2.82 -11.46 7.44
CA TRP A 256 4.18 -11.88 7.79
C TRP A 256 4.99 -10.73 8.42
N PHE A 257 4.62 -9.49 8.14
CA PHE A 257 5.33 -8.30 8.63
C PHE A 257 4.83 -7.76 9.97
N PHE A 258 3.77 -8.34 10.55
CA PHE A 258 3.20 -7.90 11.82
C PHE A 258 3.06 -9.06 12.81
N PRO A 259 3.57 -8.95 14.06
CA PRO A 259 4.04 -7.73 14.70
C PRO A 259 5.38 -7.20 14.20
N ARG A 260 6.26 -8.05 13.66
CA ARG A 260 7.59 -7.63 13.16
C ARG A 260 7.77 -7.99 11.70
N PRO A 261 8.52 -7.18 10.93
CA PRO A 261 9.30 -6.01 11.36
C PRO A 261 8.52 -4.69 11.58
N ALA A 262 7.19 -4.65 11.37
CA ALA A 262 6.43 -3.40 11.45
C ALA A 262 6.52 -2.67 12.81
N LYS A 263 6.57 -3.39 13.93
CA LYS A 263 6.77 -2.80 15.26
C LYS A 263 8.18 -2.30 15.55
N ASP A 264 9.14 -2.55 14.65
CA ASP A 264 10.50 -2.00 14.76
C ASP A 264 10.65 -0.70 13.94
N ALA A 265 9.60 -0.23 13.26
CA ALA A 265 9.60 1.00 12.47
C ALA A 265 9.87 2.27 13.31
N VAL A 266 10.42 3.30 12.67
CA VAL A 266 10.91 4.52 13.34
C VAL A 266 10.07 5.72 12.92
N PRO A 267 9.21 6.29 13.80
CA PRO A 267 8.39 7.46 13.50
C PRO A 267 9.21 8.65 13.00
N GLY A 268 8.72 9.35 11.98
CA GLY A 268 9.38 10.49 11.35
C GLY A 268 10.60 10.14 10.49
N SER A 269 11.02 8.87 10.44
CA SER A 269 12.13 8.45 9.58
C SER A 269 11.68 8.35 8.13
N GLN A 270 12.28 9.15 7.24
CA GLN A 270 12.03 9.05 5.80
C GLN A 270 12.32 7.65 5.22
N ARG A 271 13.19 6.87 5.88
CA ARG A 271 13.61 5.55 5.40
C ARG A 271 12.90 4.40 6.13
N HIS A 272 12.65 4.56 7.42
CA HIS A 272 12.26 3.46 8.32
C HIS A 272 10.89 3.64 8.98
N ALA A 273 10.16 4.71 8.66
CA ALA A 273 8.76 4.86 9.03
C ALA A 273 7.86 4.02 8.12
N ILE A 274 6.59 3.94 8.51
CA ILE A 274 5.51 3.42 7.69
C ILE A 274 4.63 4.59 7.25
N PHE A 275 4.45 4.72 5.94
CA PHE A 275 3.63 5.75 5.33
C PHE A 275 2.37 5.14 4.72
N ALA A 276 1.29 5.91 4.66
CA ALA A 276 0.09 5.54 3.94
C ALA A 276 -0.35 6.64 2.98
N ALA A 277 -0.63 6.26 1.73
CA ALA A 277 -0.95 7.19 0.66
C ALA A 277 -2.30 7.92 0.88
N ALA A 278 -2.36 9.14 0.39
CA ALA A 278 -3.54 9.99 0.33
C ALA A 278 -3.67 10.60 -1.07
N PHE A 279 -4.88 11.05 -1.43
CA PHE A 279 -5.09 11.73 -2.70
C PHE A 279 -5.04 13.25 -2.54
N ALA A 280 -5.68 13.78 -1.49
CA ALA A 280 -5.54 15.18 -1.12
C ALA A 280 -4.14 15.47 -0.55
N PRO A 281 -3.60 16.69 -0.75
CA PRO A 281 -2.32 17.10 -0.19
C PRO A 281 -2.22 16.89 1.32
N THR A 282 -1.04 16.48 1.75
CA THR A 282 -0.68 16.24 3.15
C THR A 282 0.48 17.17 3.53
N PRO A 283 0.21 18.39 4.03
CA PRO A 283 1.26 19.37 4.30
C PRO A 283 2.37 18.79 5.20
N GLY A 284 3.62 18.90 4.73
CA GLY A 284 4.79 18.42 5.47
C GLY A 284 5.05 16.91 5.42
N SER A 285 4.26 16.13 4.65
CA SER A 285 4.47 14.70 4.48
C SER A 285 4.09 14.22 3.07
N HIS A 286 4.72 13.16 2.60
CA HIS A 286 4.44 12.53 1.31
C HIS A 286 4.65 11.02 1.44
N PHE A 287 4.11 10.25 0.50
CA PHE A 287 4.38 8.82 0.42
C PHE A 287 5.72 8.61 -0.31
N PRO A 288 6.74 8.02 0.33
CA PRO A 288 8.03 7.81 -0.30
C PRO A 288 7.97 6.67 -1.34
N LEU A 289 8.36 6.98 -2.58
CA LEU A 289 8.43 6.01 -3.66
C LEU A 289 9.82 5.37 -3.70
N ALA A 290 9.92 4.08 -3.39
CA ALA A 290 11.22 3.39 -3.35
C ALA A 290 11.96 3.36 -4.71
N TRP A 291 11.21 3.45 -5.82
CA TRP A 291 11.73 3.52 -7.18
C TRP A 291 12.05 4.94 -7.65
N ALA A 292 11.50 5.96 -6.99
CA ALA A 292 11.71 7.37 -7.27
C ALA A 292 11.90 8.16 -5.96
N PRO A 293 13.03 7.99 -5.24
CA PRO A 293 13.20 8.52 -3.88
C PRO A 293 13.13 10.05 -3.78
N ASP A 294 13.40 10.74 -4.88
CA ASP A 294 13.36 12.21 -4.96
C ASP A 294 11.97 12.74 -5.34
N ASP A 295 11.02 11.87 -5.67
CA ASP A 295 9.64 12.24 -6.02
C ASP A 295 8.79 12.37 -4.75
N SER A 296 8.43 13.61 -4.43
CA SER A 296 7.54 13.96 -3.31
C SER A 296 6.13 14.35 -3.76
N THR A 297 5.72 13.98 -4.98
CA THR A 297 4.44 14.40 -5.58
C THR A 297 3.24 13.58 -5.09
N VAL A 298 3.47 12.42 -4.49
CA VAL A 298 2.41 11.55 -3.96
C VAL A 298 2.11 11.92 -2.50
N PRO A 299 0.92 12.44 -2.16
CA PRO A 299 0.57 12.74 -0.78
C PRO A 299 0.57 11.47 0.09
N GLY A 300 0.96 11.63 1.35
CA GLY A 300 1.09 10.52 2.28
C GLY A 300 1.16 10.98 3.73
N LEU A 301 0.76 10.07 4.62
CA LEU A 301 0.75 10.28 6.06
C LEU A 301 1.75 9.32 6.70
N ASP A 302 2.56 9.80 7.65
CA ASP A 302 3.29 8.89 8.54
C ASP A 302 2.25 8.24 9.48
N VAL A 303 2.13 6.92 9.39
CA VAL A 303 1.20 6.10 10.17
C VAL A 303 1.94 5.15 11.10
N THR A 304 3.23 5.34 11.32
CA THR A 304 4.09 4.45 12.11
C THR A 304 3.52 4.17 13.50
N GLU A 305 3.04 5.22 14.19
CA GLU A 305 2.42 5.10 15.51
C GLU A 305 1.23 4.13 15.53
N ALA A 306 0.46 4.03 14.44
CA ALA A 306 -0.65 3.08 14.36
C ALA A 306 -0.14 1.62 14.43
N TYR A 307 1.02 1.31 13.82
CA TYR A 307 1.62 -0.02 13.88
C TYR A 307 2.29 -0.31 15.23
N LEU A 308 2.96 0.69 15.82
CA LEU A 308 3.60 0.55 17.13
C LEU A 308 2.58 0.23 18.21
N THR A 309 1.46 0.96 18.21
CA THR A 309 0.38 0.83 19.21
C THR A 309 -0.64 -0.26 18.90
N ALA A 310 -0.68 -0.79 17.66
CA ALA A 310 -1.63 -1.83 17.29
C ALA A 310 -1.52 -3.07 18.18
N THR A 311 -2.66 -3.56 18.65
CA THR A 311 -2.77 -4.81 19.40
C THR A 311 -2.37 -5.98 18.52
N VAL A 312 -1.49 -6.85 19.01
CA VAL A 312 -1.11 -8.07 18.31
C VAL A 312 -2.24 -9.10 18.44
N PRO A 313 -2.84 -9.55 17.32
CA PRO A 313 -3.85 -10.60 17.39
C PRO A 313 -3.32 -11.86 18.05
N ARG A 314 -4.16 -12.56 18.82
CA ARG A 314 -3.78 -13.83 19.45
C ARG A 314 -3.29 -14.83 18.39
N GLY A 315 -2.23 -15.58 18.73
CA GLY A 315 -1.62 -16.60 17.87
C GLY A 315 -0.64 -16.06 16.81
N LEU A 316 -0.10 -14.85 17.00
CA LEU A 316 0.99 -14.26 16.21
C LEU A 316 2.24 -13.93 17.05
N THR A 317 2.31 -14.46 18.28
CA THR A 317 3.42 -14.28 19.22
C THR A 317 4.45 -15.37 19.09
#